data_AF-A0A838FQD1-F1
#
_entry.id   AF-A0A838FQD1-F1
#
_cell.length_a   1.000
_cell.length_b   1.000
_cell.length_c   1.000
_cell.angle_alpha   90.00
_cell.angle_beta   90.00
_cell.angle_gamma   90.00
#
_symmetry.space_group_name_H-M   'P 1'
#
loop_
_entity.id
_entity.type
_entity.pdbx_description
1 polymer ?
#
loop_
_entity_poly.entity_id
_entity_poly.type
_entity_poly.pdbx_seq_one_letter_code
_entity_poly.pdbx_strand_id
1 'polypeptide(L)'
;MRPSDLTGRVRAFRAWLGAGSVAAFLFAITLAAAPGLHAHFHADAAQAHHECAVTVIGSGKLQLADAPPTVAGPAAAALVGAVGTLRPVWVPSVFSSARIFEHAPPVFS
;
A
#
# COMPACT_ATOMS: atom_id res chain seq x y z
N MET A 1 12.44 22.85 28.75
CA MET A 1 12.59 22.23 27.41
C MET A 1 11.59 22.90 26.48
N ARG A 2 12.00 23.41 25.30
CA ARG A 2 11.18 24.31 24.47
C ARG A 2 10.31 23.48 23.50
N PRO A 3 8.99 23.76 23.35
CA PRO A 3 8.09 22.95 22.52
C PRO A 3 8.50 22.86 21.03
N SER A 4 9.25 23.83 20.51
CA SER A 4 9.84 23.80 19.16
C SER A 4 10.80 22.63 18.94
N ASP A 5 11.50 22.18 19.98
CA ASP A 5 12.53 21.13 19.88
C ASP A 5 11.89 19.74 19.78
N LEU A 6 10.70 19.55 20.38
CA LEU A 6 9.98 18.27 20.35
C LEU A 6 9.40 18.00 18.96
N THR A 7 8.81 19.01 18.32
CA THR A 7 8.28 18.89 16.95
C THR A 7 9.38 18.61 15.93
N GLY A 8 10.55 19.24 16.08
CA GLY A 8 11.71 18.95 15.23
C GLY A 8 12.19 17.50 15.35
N ARG A 9 12.30 16.99 16.58
CA ARG A 9 12.69 15.59 16.84
C ARG A 9 11.69 14.57 16.29
N VAL A 10 10.38 14.83 16.42
CA VAL A 10 9.33 13.96 15.85
C VAL A 10 9.39 13.94 14.32
N ARG A 11 9.58 15.09 13.67
CA ARG A 11 9.75 15.16 12.21
C ARG A 11 10.98 14.40 11.73
N ALA A 12 12.12 14.61 12.39
CA ALA A 12 13.36 13.92 12.07
C ALA A 12 13.22 12.40 12.24
N PHE A 13 12.62 11.95 13.35
CA PHE A 13 12.36 10.53 13.59
C PHE A 13 11.48 9.91 12.51
N ARG A 14 10.37 10.57 12.13
CA ARG A 14 9.49 10.13 11.05
C ARG A 14 10.22 10.06 9.71
N ALA A 15 11.08 11.02 9.41
CA ALA A 15 11.88 11.02 8.19
C ALA A 15 12.86 9.86 8.15
N TRP A 16 13.55 9.59 9.27
CA TRP A 16 14.45 8.44 9.40
C TRP A 16 13.71 7.10 9.25
N LEU A 17 12.56 6.95 9.89
CA LEU A 17 11.72 5.77 9.71
C LEU A 17 11.32 5.60 8.23
N GLY A 18 10.82 6.67 7.60
CA GLY A 18 10.43 6.63 6.20
C GLY A 18 11.59 6.25 5.27
N ALA A 19 12.75 6.89 5.44
CA ALA A 19 13.95 6.58 4.66
C ALA A 19 14.41 5.12 4.88
N GLY A 20 14.41 4.66 6.12
CA GLY A 20 14.73 3.28 6.47
C GLY A 20 13.77 2.27 5.82
N SER A 21 12.46 2.54 5.85
CA SER A 21 11.45 1.70 5.22
C SER A 21 11.62 1.63 3.70
N VAL A 22 11.90 2.76 3.04
CA VAL A 22 12.15 2.79 1.58
C VAL A 22 13.42 2.01 1.24
N ALA A 23 14.50 2.21 1.99
CA ALA A 23 15.76 1.49 1.78
C ALA A 23 15.57 -0.03 1.95
N ALA A 24 14.88 -0.47 3.00
CA ALA A 24 14.59 -1.88 3.25
C ALA A 24 13.73 -2.49 2.12
N PHE A 25 12.76 -1.74 1.61
CA PHE A 25 11.92 -2.20 0.51
C PHE A 25 12.70 -2.37 -0.80
N LEU A 26 13.54 -1.38 -1.17
CA LEU A 26 14.41 -1.47 -2.35
C LEU A 26 15.42 -2.62 -2.24
N PHE A 27 15.95 -2.84 -1.04
CA PHE A 27 16.82 -3.97 -0.76
C PHE A 27 16.09 -5.30 -0.96
N ALA A 28 14.87 -5.45 -0.44
CA ALA A 28 14.07 -6.66 -0.63
C ALA A 28 13.72 -6.91 -2.12
N ILE A 29 13.45 -5.86 -2.90
CA ILE A 29 13.29 -5.97 -4.37
C ILE A 29 14.56 -6.51 -5.03
N THR A 30 15.72 -6.02 -4.60
CA THR A 30 17.01 -6.46 -5.15
C THR A 30 17.26 -7.93 -4.86
N LEU A 31 16.96 -8.39 -3.65
CA LEU A 31 17.05 -9.81 -3.29
C LEU A 31 16.05 -10.66 -4.07
N ALA A 32 14.84 -10.15 -4.33
CA ALA A 32 13.82 -10.86 -5.10
C ALA A 32 14.26 -11.08 -6.54
N ALA A 33 15.01 -10.14 -7.12
CA ALA A 33 15.60 -10.27 -8.46
C ALA A 33 16.84 -11.19 -8.51
N ALA A 34 17.45 -11.51 -7.37
CA ALA A 34 18.69 -12.29 -7.27
C ALA A 34 18.60 -13.40 -6.20
N PRO A 35 17.95 -14.55 -6.49
CA PRO A 35 17.70 -15.62 -5.51
C PRO A 35 18.97 -16.21 -4.88
N GLY A 36 20.08 -16.25 -5.61
CA GLY A 36 21.37 -16.70 -5.06
C GLY A 36 21.88 -15.78 -3.96
N LEU A 37 21.68 -14.46 -4.09
CA LEU A 37 22.03 -13.49 -3.06
C LEU A 37 21.08 -13.61 -1.85
N HIS A 38 19.79 -13.85 -2.09
CA HIS A 38 18.82 -14.11 -1.02
C HIS A 38 19.24 -15.31 -0.15
N ALA A 39 19.66 -16.42 -0.78
CA ALA A 39 20.14 -17.61 -0.07
C ALA A 39 21.41 -17.38 0.76
N HIS A 40 22.21 -16.35 0.46
CA HIS A 40 23.37 -15.97 1.29
C HIS A 40 22.97 -15.33 2.63
N PHE A 41 21.78 -14.74 2.73
CA PHE A 41 21.30 -14.14 3.98
C PHE A 41 20.73 -15.19 4.93
N HIS A 42 20.10 -16.25 4.42
CA HIS A 42 19.66 -17.38 5.23
C HIS A 42 19.43 -18.63 4.34
N ALA A 43 19.85 -19.79 4.87
CA ALA A 43 19.91 -21.04 4.10
C ALA A 43 18.54 -21.68 3.82
N ASP A 44 17.49 -21.31 4.57
CA ASP A 44 16.13 -21.77 4.36
C ASP A 44 15.36 -20.97 3.29
N ALA A 45 15.99 -19.96 2.68
CA ALA A 45 15.40 -19.16 1.59
C ALA A 45 14.90 -19.99 0.41
N ALA A 46 15.47 -21.18 0.19
CA ALA A 46 15.09 -22.09 -0.89
C ALA A 46 13.98 -23.08 -0.50
N GLN A 47 13.49 -23.09 0.74
CA GLN A 47 12.44 -24.01 1.15
C GLN A 47 11.10 -23.61 0.55
N ALA A 48 10.32 -24.60 0.08
CA ALA A 48 9.06 -24.39 -0.62
C ALA A 48 7.99 -23.65 0.23
N HIS A 49 8.09 -23.73 1.56
CA HIS A 49 7.15 -23.10 2.50
C HIS A 49 7.76 -21.87 3.20
N HIS A 50 8.91 -21.37 2.73
CA HIS A 50 9.54 -20.20 3.31
C HIS A 50 8.84 -18.91 2.83
N GLU A 51 8.30 -18.15 3.77
CA GLU A 51 7.66 -16.86 3.51
C GLU A 51 8.42 -15.73 4.22
N CYS A 52 8.93 -14.79 3.43
CA CYS A 52 9.53 -13.55 3.91
C CYS A 52 9.20 -12.41 2.95
N ALA A 53 9.58 -11.17 3.31
CA ALA A 53 9.32 -10.00 2.48
C ALA A 53 9.83 -10.16 1.03
N VAL A 54 10.97 -10.83 0.84
CA VAL A 54 11.57 -11.07 -0.48
C VAL A 54 10.70 -12.00 -1.32
N THR A 55 10.22 -13.12 -0.75
CA THR A 55 9.40 -14.09 -1.48
C THR A 55 8.00 -13.55 -1.79
N VAL A 56 7.42 -12.74 -0.89
CA VAL A 56 6.15 -12.04 -1.16
C VAL A 56 6.31 -11.04 -2.31
N ILE A 57 7.38 -10.24 -2.31
CA ILE A 57 7.66 -9.28 -3.39
C ILE A 57 7.90 -9.99 -4.72
N GLY A 58 8.71 -11.05 -4.72
CA GLY A 58 9.05 -11.79 -5.94
C GLY A 58 7.87 -12.58 -6.53
N SER A 59 7.03 -13.18 -5.68
CA SER A 59 5.88 -13.97 -6.12
C SER A 59 4.63 -13.12 -6.40
N GLY A 60 4.55 -11.91 -5.81
CA GLY A 60 3.34 -11.11 -5.77
C GLY A 60 2.18 -11.78 -5.02
N LYS A 61 2.47 -12.83 -4.24
CA LYS A 61 1.49 -13.61 -3.49
C LYS A 61 1.79 -13.49 -2.00
N LEU A 62 0.75 -13.26 -1.23
CA LEU A 62 0.79 -13.28 0.22
C LEU A 62 -0.13 -14.41 0.65
N GLN A 63 0.38 -15.38 1.40
CA GLN A 63 -0.47 -16.41 1.98
C GLN A 63 -1.20 -15.78 3.17
N LEU A 64 -2.43 -15.33 2.94
CA LEU A 64 -3.29 -14.95 4.05
C LEU A 64 -3.64 -16.23 4.80
N ALA A 65 -3.27 -16.29 6.08
CA ALA A 65 -3.93 -17.21 6.98
C ALA A 65 -5.44 -16.90 6.96
N ASP A 66 -6.29 -17.94 7.03
CA ASP A 66 -7.73 -17.83 7.28
C ASP A 66 -8.01 -17.33 8.72
N ALA A 67 -7.29 -16.30 9.16
CA ALA A 67 -7.50 -15.65 10.43
C ALA A 67 -8.74 -14.74 10.30
N PRO A 68 -9.70 -14.86 11.23
CA PRO A 68 -10.82 -13.91 11.26
C PRO A 68 -10.26 -12.49 11.39
N PRO A 69 -10.82 -11.50 10.66
CA PRO A 69 -10.30 -10.14 10.69
C PRO A 69 -10.29 -9.60 12.12
N THR A 70 -9.12 -9.16 12.58
CA THR A 70 -8.93 -8.61 13.95
C THR A 70 -9.75 -7.35 14.18
N VAL A 71 -10.11 -6.66 13.10
CA VAL A 71 -10.96 -5.47 13.12
C VAL A 71 -12.12 -5.72 12.16
N ALA A 72 -13.35 -5.72 12.70
CA ALA A 72 -14.53 -5.67 11.86
C ALA A 72 -14.45 -4.39 11.00
N GLY A 73 -14.53 -4.54 9.68
CA GLY A 73 -14.64 -3.39 8.79
C GLY A 73 -15.82 -2.51 9.24
N PRO A 74 -15.77 -1.19 9.01
CA PRO A 74 -16.91 -0.33 9.33
C PRO A 74 -18.14 -0.93 8.66
N ALA A 75 -19.21 -1.16 9.44
CA ALA A 75 -20.48 -1.56 8.89
C ALA A 75 -20.81 -0.58 7.76
N ALA A 76 -21.08 -1.09 6.55
CA ALA A 76 -21.50 -0.26 5.45
C ALA A 76 -22.77 0.47 5.90
N ALA A 77 -22.61 1.72 6.35
CA ALA A 77 -23.75 2.57 6.60
C ALA A 77 -24.37 2.79 5.23
N ALA A 78 -25.58 2.25 5.02
CA ALA A 78 -26.39 2.61 3.89
C ALA A 78 -26.82 4.08 4.05
N LEU A 79 -25.88 5.00 3.86
CA LEU A 79 -26.14 6.42 3.66
C LEU A 79 -26.60 6.61 2.21
N VAL A 80 -27.62 5.86 1.80
CA VAL A 80 -28.45 6.24 0.67
C VAL A 80 -29.52 7.15 1.26
N GLY A 81 -29.10 8.35 1.66
CA GLY A 81 -30.06 9.44 1.84
C GLY A 81 -30.71 9.68 0.48
N ALA A 82 -32.01 9.99 0.47
CA ALA A 82 -32.74 10.32 -0.75
C ALA A 82 -31.93 11.37 -1.53
N VAL A 83 -31.28 10.94 -2.62
CA VAL A 83 -30.48 11.81 -3.45
C VAL A 83 -31.48 12.74 -4.14
N GLY A 84 -31.62 13.95 -3.60
CA GLY A 84 -32.36 15.01 -4.27
C GLY A 84 -31.80 15.20 -5.69
N THR A 85 -32.63 15.65 -6.62
CA THR A 85 -32.30 15.78 -8.03
C THR A 85 -30.94 16.45 -8.25
N LEU A 86 -29.91 15.65 -8.58
CA LEU A 86 -28.57 16.16 -8.82
C LEU A 86 -28.58 16.99 -10.09
N ARG A 87 -28.09 18.22 -10.00
CA ARG A 87 -27.85 19.08 -11.17
C ARG A 87 -26.39 18.95 -11.58
N PRO A 88 -26.08 18.58 -12.83
CA PRO A 88 -24.72 18.59 -13.30
C PRO A 88 -24.20 20.04 -13.28
N VAL A 89 -23.08 20.26 -12.61
CA VAL A 89 -22.34 21.52 -12.69
C VAL A 89 -20.96 21.20 -13.23
N TRP A 90 -20.52 21.94 -14.24
CA TRP A 90 -19.17 21.81 -14.76
C TRP A 90 -18.19 22.35 -13.71
N VAL A 91 -17.35 21.47 -13.17
CA VAL A 91 -16.24 21.84 -12.30
C VAL A 91 -14.93 21.78 -13.09
N PRO A 92 -14.01 22.75 -12.93
CA PRO A 92 -12.67 22.64 -13.48
C PRO A 92 -12.01 21.34 -12.98
N SER A 93 -11.35 20.61 -13.88
CA SER A 93 -10.65 19.37 -13.53
C SER A 93 -9.55 19.67 -12.52
N VAL A 94 -9.74 19.28 -11.26
CA VAL A 94 -8.77 19.48 -10.17
C VAL A 94 -7.61 18.49 -10.28
N PHE A 95 -7.79 17.40 -11.01
CA PHE A 95 -6.80 16.36 -11.20
C PHE A 95 -6.51 16.16 -12.69
N SER A 96 -5.51 16.86 -13.21
CA SER A 96 -4.98 16.59 -14.56
C SER A 96 -4.43 15.16 -14.72
N SER A 97 -4.20 14.44 -13.61
CA SER A 97 -3.66 13.08 -13.57
C SER A 97 -4.68 11.97 -13.22
N ALA A 98 -5.92 12.29 -12.82
CA ALA A 98 -6.90 11.29 -12.40
C ALA A 98 -7.99 11.06 -13.44
N ARG A 99 -7.58 10.78 -14.69
CA ARG A 99 -8.50 10.31 -15.76
C ARG A 99 -8.70 8.78 -15.75
N ILE A 100 -8.16 8.10 -14.75
CA ILE A 100 -8.17 6.62 -14.67
C ILE A 100 -9.59 6.08 -14.42
N PHE A 101 -10.47 6.87 -13.78
CA PHE A 101 -11.84 6.46 -13.45
C PHE A 101 -12.92 7.06 -14.36
N GLU A 102 -12.56 7.78 -15.42
CA GLU A 102 -13.53 8.38 -16.36
C GLU A 102 -14.01 7.42 -17.47
N HIS A 103 -13.51 6.18 -17.50
CA HIS A 103 -13.98 5.20 -18.46
C HIS A 103 -15.35 4.66 -18.05
N ALA A 104 -16.42 5.26 -18.57
CA ALA A 104 -17.70 4.57 -18.66
C ALA A 104 -17.51 3.27 -19.47
N PRO A 105 -18.15 2.16 -19.07
CA PRO A 105 -18.07 0.91 -19.83
C PRO A 105 -18.53 1.15 -21.27
N PRO A 106 -17.86 0.56 -22.29
CA PRO A 106 -18.26 0.74 -23.67
C PRO A 106 -19.69 0.25 -23.87
N VAL A 107 -20.51 1.09 -24.49
CA VAL A 107 -21.81 0.68 -25.00
C VAL A 107 -21.56 -0.33 -26.13
N PHE A 108 -21.94 -1.58 -25.90
CA PHE A 108 -21.99 -2.58 -26.96
C PHE A 108 -23.21 -2.30 -27.83
N SER A 109 -22.99 -2.10 -29.14
CA SER A 109 -24.03 -2.15 -30.19
C SER A 109 -24.11 -3.54 -30.78
#